data_AF-A0A1M4DVH4-F1
#
_entry.id   AF-A0A1M4DVH4-F1
#
_cell.length_a   1.000
_cell.length_b   1.000
_cell.length_c   1.000
_cell.angle_alpha   90.00
_cell.angle_beta   90.00
_cell.angle_gamma   90.00
#
_symmetry.space_group_name_H-M   'P 1'
#
loop_
_entity.id
_entity.type
_entity.pdbx_description
1 polymer ?
#
loop_
_entity_poly.entity_id
_entity_poly.type
_entity_poly.pdbx_seq_one_letter_code
_entity_poly.pdbx_strand_id
1 'polypeptide(L)'
;MFKRAYDRAGSPEPKAHAAELVPWTASCYNAVQWFKKRNQWSQTPKKGSLVFFGPNGSTHVELVIEVHDTYLKTIGGNTGGTYGGKYHDGDGVYIKTLPRNSTRIYGYGHPKYASEVNPVTGPIYDAPSYPGKLLRLGSKSRFLTKWQRQMKARGWSIQVDGIFGPETLGVVKRLQEKAGLAVDGVIGPKTWAAAWA
;
A
#
# COMPACT_ATOMS: atom_id res chain seq x y z
N MET A 1 16.52 2.97 1.66
CA MET A 1 15.54 2.82 2.77
C MET A 1 14.80 1.47 2.70
N PHE A 2 14.22 1.08 1.56
CA PHE A 2 13.46 -0.19 1.43
C PHE A 2 14.29 -1.48 1.51
N LYS A 3 15.57 -1.46 1.09
CA LYS A 3 16.44 -2.66 1.08
C LYS A 3 16.78 -3.17 2.49
N ARG A 4 17.09 -2.27 3.43
CA ARG A 4 17.63 -2.66 4.76
C ARG A 4 16.59 -3.22 5.73
N ALA A 5 15.31 -2.84 5.59
CA ALA A 5 14.23 -3.38 6.41
C ALA A 5 13.87 -4.84 6.04
N TYR A 6 14.13 -5.24 4.79
CA TYR A 6 13.73 -6.55 4.26
C TYR A 6 14.83 -7.61 4.33
N ASP A 7 16.11 -7.23 4.22
CA ASP A 7 17.25 -8.16 4.31
C ASP A 7 17.30 -8.92 5.66
N ARG A 8 16.54 -8.49 6.69
CA ARG A 8 16.36 -9.21 7.97
C ARG A 8 15.21 -10.23 8.01
N ALA A 9 14.36 -10.30 6.99
CA ALA A 9 13.08 -11.03 7.03
C ALA A 9 13.03 -12.38 6.27
N GLY A 10 14.12 -12.82 5.64
CA GLY A 10 14.34 -14.23 5.27
C GLY A 10 13.25 -14.96 4.46
N SER A 11 12.68 -14.36 3.41
CA SER A 11 11.79 -15.09 2.46
C SER A 11 12.15 -14.77 1.00
N PRO A 12 12.31 -15.77 0.09
CA PRO A 12 12.84 -15.56 -1.25
C PRO A 12 11.82 -15.18 -2.35
N GLU A 13 10.51 -15.31 -2.14
CA GLU A 13 9.50 -15.19 -3.23
C GLU A 13 8.93 -13.78 -3.57
N PRO A 14 8.89 -12.76 -2.68
CA PRO A 14 8.28 -11.45 -3.01
C PRO A 14 9.03 -10.56 -4.00
N LYS A 15 10.29 -10.88 -4.34
CA LYS A 15 11.21 -9.99 -5.08
C LYS A 15 10.83 -9.80 -6.55
N ALA A 16 10.34 -10.85 -7.21
CA ALA A 16 10.06 -10.81 -8.65
C ALA A 16 8.86 -9.92 -8.98
N HIS A 17 7.74 -10.08 -8.25
CA HIS A 17 6.53 -9.33 -8.52
C HIS A 17 6.67 -7.84 -8.15
N ALA A 18 7.34 -7.50 -7.05
CA ALA A 18 7.51 -6.10 -6.65
C ALA A 18 8.37 -5.28 -7.63
N ALA A 19 9.38 -5.92 -8.25
CA ALA A 19 10.28 -5.26 -9.21
C ALA A 19 9.61 -4.91 -10.55
N GLU A 20 8.47 -5.51 -10.86
CA GLU A 20 7.65 -5.20 -12.03
C GLU A 20 6.75 -3.98 -11.80
N LEU A 21 6.32 -3.76 -10.55
CA LEU A 21 5.35 -2.71 -10.21
C LEU A 21 6.03 -1.36 -9.94
N VAL A 22 7.22 -1.37 -9.32
CA VAL A 22 7.94 -0.18 -8.83
C VAL A 22 9.46 -0.40 -8.88
N PRO A 23 10.30 0.64 -9.13
CA PRO A 23 11.74 0.46 -9.21
C PRO A 23 12.38 0.06 -7.87
N TRP A 24 13.10 -1.06 -7.87
CA TRP A 24 13.92 -1.49 -6.73
C TRP A 24 15.30 -0.82 -6.76
N THR A 25 15.39 0.42 -6.27
CA THR A 25 16.65 1.18 -6.24
C THR A 25 16.70 2.16 -5.07
N ALA A 26 17.91 2.47 -4.61
CA ALA A 26 18.14 3.56 -3.67
C ALA A 26 18.41 4.91 -4.37
N SER A 27 18.63 4.90 -5.68
CA SER A 27 18.89 6.10 -6.48
C SER A 27 17.61 6.64 -7.10
N CYS A 28 17.23 7.87 -6.73
CA CYS A 28 16.08 8.57 -7.30
C CYS A 28 16.24 8.76 -8.82
N TYR A 29 17.44 9.14 -9.27
CA TYR A 29 17.73 9.26 -10.70
C TYR A 29 17.45 7.94 -11.44
N ASN A 30 17.93 6.81 -10.92
CA ASN A 30 17.69 5.51 -11.57
C ASN A 30 16.20 5.14 -11.55
N ALA A 31 15.45 5.51 -10.51
CA ALA A 31 14.01 5.31 -10.45
C ALA A 31 13.27 6.13 -11.52
N VAL A 32 13.64 7.40 -11.70
CA VAL A 32 13.12 8.26 -12.78
C VAL A 32 13.37 7.60 -14.14
N GLN A 33 14.61 7.15 -14.41
CA GLN A 33 14.92 6.49 -15.69
C GLN A 33 14.14 5.19 -15.87
N TRP A 34 13.93 4.43 -14.80
CA TRP A 34 13.14 3.20 -14.84
C TRP A 34 11.68 3.45 -15.25
N PHE A 35 11.05 4.49 -14.70
CA PHE A 35 9.68 4.89 -15.06
C PHE A 35 9.59 5.42 -16.49
N LYS A 36 10.54 6.25 -16.92
CA LYS A 36 10.61 6.76 -18.29
C LYS A 36 10.71 5.64 -19.32
N LYS A 37 11.60 4.67 -19.09
CA LYS A 37 11.77 3.49 -19.97
C LYS A 37 10.50 2.62 -20.09
N ARG A 38 9.56 2.75 -19.16
CA ARG A 38 8.33 1.95 -19.11
C ARG A 38 7.07 2.75 -19.45
N ASN A 39 7.22 3.97 -19.97
CA ASN A 39 6.10 4.88 -20.24
C ASN A 39 5.22 5.15 -19.01
N GLN A 40 5.84 5.17 -17.83
CA GLN A 40 5.18 5.37 -16.53
C GLN A 40 5.62 6.70 -15.88
N TRP A 41 6.18 7.62 -16.66
CA TRP A 41 6.60 8.94 -16.19
C TRP A 41 5.60 10.00 -16.63
N SER A 42 5.29 10.97 -15.77
CA SER A 42 4.31 12.02 -16.04
C SER A 42 4.63 13.33 -15.31
N GLN A 43 4.04 14.42 -15.77
CA GLN A 43 3.98 15.70 -15.07
C GLN A 43 2.67 15.88 -14.27
N THR A 44 1.75 14.92 -14.36
CA THR A 44 0.45 14.96 -13.68
C THR A 44 0.46 14.03 -12.46
N PRO A 45 0.16 14.53 -11.26
CA PRO A 45 0.07 13.69 -10.06
C PRO A 45 -1.18 12.81 -10.09
N LYS A 46 -1.08 11.61 -9.51
CA LYS A 46 -2.20 10.74 -9.15
C LYS A 46 -1.99 10.25 -7.72
N LYS A 47 -3.08 9.94 -7.01
CA LYS A 47 -2.97 9.19 -5.75
C LYS A 47 -2.25 7.85 -6.02
N GLY A 48 -1.21 7.57 -5.25
CA GLY A 48 -0.29 6.45 -5.47
C GLY A 48 0.94 6.78 -6.32
N SER A 49 1.05 7.93 -6.97
CA SER A 49 2.29 8.28 -7.68
C SER A 49 3.48 8.38 -6.71
N LEU A 50 4.68 8.10 -7.20
CA LEU A 50 5.91 8.54 -6.56
C LEU A 50 6.28 9.91 -7.10
N VAL A 51 6.30 10.93 -6.24
CA VAL A 51 6.76 12.28 -6.59
C VAL A 51 8.26 12.38 -6.39
N PHE A 52 8.99 12.87 -7.39
CA PHE A 52 10.44 13.02 -7.37
C PHE A 52 10.83 14.50 -7.37
N PHE A 53 11.90 14.81 -6.64
CA PHE A 53 12.31 16.18 -6.39
C PHE A 53 13.71 16.50 -6.93
N GLY A 54 13.93 17.80 -7.12
CA GLY A 54 15.21 18.40 -7.47
C GLY A 54 15.64 18.18 -8.92
N PRO A 55 16.86 18.61 -9.28
CA PRO A 55 17.37 18.49 -10.64
C PRO A 55 17.28 17.05 -11.13
N ASN A 56 16.63 16.85 -12.27
CA ASN A 56 16.39 15.54 -12.87
C ASN A 56 15.67 14.51 -11.97
N GLY A 57 14.98 14.97 -10.93
CA GLY A 57 14.28 14.10 -9.97
C GLY A 57 15.22 13.26 -9.10
N SER A 58 16.47 13.73 -8.94
CA SER A 58 17.54 12.92 -8.36
C SER A 58 17.70 13.06 -6.83
N THR A 59 17.03 14.01 -6.20
CA THR A 59 17.36 14.40 -4.82
C THR A 59 16.49 13.71 -3.77
N HIS A 60 15.20 13.53 -4.04
CA HIS A 60 14.27 12.93 -3.08
C HIS A 60 13.07 12.29 -3.77
N VAL A 61 12.39 11.40 -3.05
CA VAL A 61 11.17 10.72 -3.51
C VAL A 61 10.19 10.52 -2.35
N GLU A 62 8.90 10.72 -2.62
CA GLU A 62 7.81 10.51 -1.66
C GLU A 62 6.60 9.83 -2.32
N LEU A 63 5.74 9.20 -1.52
CA LEU A 63 4.48 8.61 -2.00
C LEU A 63 3.35 9.64 -1.95
N VAL A 64 2.65 9.89 -3.04
CA VAL A 64 1.45 10.73 -3.08
C VAL A 64 0.26 9.95 -2.51
N ILE A 65 -0.38 10.45 -1.45
CA ILE A 65 -1.54 9.82 -0.81
C ILE A 65 -2.86 10.57 -1.06
N GLU A 66 -2.80 11.87 -1.37
CA GLU A 66 -3.95 12.68 -1.81
C GLU A 66 -3.50 13.74 -2.84
N VAL A 67 -4.39 14.06 -3.78
CA VAL A 67 -4.21 15.12 -4.77
C VAL A 67 -5.36 16.11 -4.60
N HIS A 68 -5.04 17.37 -4.33
CA HIS A 68 -5.99 18.49 -4.27
C HIS A 68 -5.67 19.48 -5.40
N ASP A 69 -6.54 20.47 -5.59
CA ASP A 69 -6.38 21.46 -6.66
C ASP A 69 -5.06 22.23 -6.54
N THR A 70 -4.69 22.63 -5.32
CA THR A 70 -3.53 23.48 -5.05
C THR A 70 -2.39 22.78 -4.33
N TYR A 71 -2.60 21.59 -3.76
CA TYR A 71 -1.59 20.89 -2.98
C TYR A 71 -1.69 19.36 -3.09
N LEU A 72 -0.64 18.67 -2.67
CA LEU A 72 -0.57 17.22 -2.52
C LEU A 72 -0.40 16.89 -1.05
N LYS A 73 -0.95 15.75 -0.60
CA LYS A 73 -0.46 15.08 0.61
C LYS A 73 0.44 13.93 0.23
N THR A 74 1.60 13.83 0.87
CA THR A 74 2.62 12.83 0.60
C THR A 74 3.08 12.12 1.86
N ILE A 75 3.65 10.92 1.73
CA ILE A 75 4.39 10.22 2.78
C ILE A 75 5.86 10.17 2.37
N GLY A 76 6.72 10.81 3.15
CA GLY A 76 8.17 10.87 2.93
C GLY A 76 8.97 10.32 4.11
N GLY A 77 10.11 9.70 3.83
CA GLY A 77 11.04 9.21 4.85
C GLY A 77 12.42 9.84 4.70
N ASN A 78 13.21 9.86 5.78
CA ASN A 78 14.60 10.34 5.78
C ASN A 78 14.72 11.80 5.28
N THR A 79 13.87 12.67 5.82
CA THR A 79 13.75 14.04 5.32
C THR A 79 14.80 14.92 5.97
N GLY A 80 15.77 15.36 5.17
CA GLY A 80 16.63 16.50 5.44
C GLY A 80 15.98 17.80 4.95
N GLY A 81 15.59 18.70 5.85
CA GLY A 81 15.21 20.09 5.53
C GLY A 81 13.76 20.35 5.06
N THR A 82 13.18 21.44 5.56
CA THR A 82 11.81 21.91 5.27
C THR A 82 11.70 22.96 4.19
N TYR A 83 10.56 22.95 3.48
CA TYR A 83 9.89 24.19 3.10
C TYR A 83 9.25 24.77 4.39
N GLY A 84 9.91 25.73 5.05
CA GLY A 84 9.25 26.59 6.05
C GLY A 84 9.45 26.38 7.56
N GLY A 85 10.28 25.47 8.08
CA GLY A 85 10.54 25.44 9.53
C GLY A 85 11.13 24.15 10.08
N LYS A 86 12.21 24.28 10.86
CA LYS A 86 13.12 23.24 11.36
C LYS A 86 12.46 21.92 11.83
N TYR A 87 12.96 20.80 11.30
CA TYR A 87 12.95 19.51 12.01
C TYR A 87 14.39 18.99 12.06
N HIS A 88 14.78 18.46 13.21
CA HIS A 88 16.05 17.76 13.36
C HIS A 88 15.95 16.43 12.59
N ASP A 89 16.78 16.29 11.55
CA ASP A 89 16.79 15.18 10.61
C ASP A 89 17.22 13.86 11.29
N GLY A 90 16.48 12.76 11.11
CA GLY A 90 17.00 11.43 11.47
C GLY A 90 16.09 10.20 11.34
N ASP A 91 14.90 10.16 11.96
CA ASP A 91 14.36 8.85 12.42
C ASP A 91 12.90 8.50 12.03
N GLY A 92 12.28 9.19 11.05
CA GLY A 92 10.83 9.04 10.84
C GLY A 92 10.32 9.01 9.40
N VAL A 93 9.05 8.58 9.29
CA VAL A 93 8.21 8.60 8.09
C VAL A 93 6.98 9.44 8.41
N TYR A 94 6.72 10.49 7.63
CA TYR A 94 5.71 11.50 7.96
C TYR A 94 4.80 11.83 6.77
N ILE A 95 3.56 12.20 7.08
CA ILE A 95 2.66 12.85 6.13
C ILE A 95 3.08 14.31 5.96
N LYS A 96 3.13 14.80 4.73
CA LYS A 96 3.47 16.18 4.39
C LYS A 96 2.44 16.78 3.44
N THR A 97 2.36 18.10 3.47
CA THR A 97 1.58 18.90 2.51
C THR A 97 2.56 19.67 1.62
N LEU A 98 2.42 19.50 0.30
CA LEU A 98 3.29 20.08 -0.70
C LEU A 98 2.46 20.92 -1.69
N PRO A 99 2.83 22.17 -1.99
CA PRO A 99 2.18 22.93 -3.06
C PRO A 99 2.32 22.20 -4.40
N ARG A 100 1.22 22.04 -5.13
CA ARG A 100 1.20 21.28 -6.39
C ARG A 100 2.05 21.94 -7.48
N ASN A 101 2.24 23.26 -7.39
CA ASN A 101 3.11 24.07 -8.25
C ASN A 101 4.54 24.25 -7.69
N SER A 102 4.95 23.47 -6.69
CA SER A 102 6.28 23.60 -6.12
C SER A 102 7.35 23.36 -7.17
N THR A 103 8.26 24.32 -7.32
CA THR A 103 9.42 24.25 -8.24
C THR A 103 10.41 23.14 -7.90
N ARG A 104 10.31 22.56 -6.69
CA ARG A 104 11.10 21.41 -6.28
C ARG A 104 10.64 20.11 -6.94
N ILE A 105 9.40 20.05 -7.43
CA ILE A 105 8.84 18.86 -8.08
C ILE A 105 9.44 18.74 -9.47
N TYR A 106 10.06 17.60 -9.76
CA TYR A 106 10.55 17.28 -11.09
C TYR A 106 9.51 16.51 -11.92
N GLY A 107 8.71 15.67 -11.26
CA GLY A 107 7.63 14.92 -11.88
C GLY A 107 7.28 13.66 -11.10
N TYR A 108 6.50 12.81 -11.74
CA TYR A 108 5.82 11.69 -11.10
C TYR A 108 6.10 10.38 -11.84
N GLY A 109 6.55 9.38 -11.09
CA GLY A 109 6.49 7.99 -11.52
C GLY A 109 5.15 7.39 -11.13
N HIS A 110 4.52 6.65 -12.05
CA HIS A 110 3.25 5.96 -11.84
C HIS A 110 3.51 4.45 -11.75
N PRO A 111 3.68 3.89 -10.53
CA PRO A 111 3.78 2.45 -10.37
C PRO A 111 2.58 1.76 -10.99
N LYS A 112 2.81 0.62 -11.65
CA LYS A 112 1.74 -0.27 -12.12
C LYS A 112 1.28 -1.04 -10.90
N TYR A 113 0.44 -0.44 -10.07
CA TYR A 113 -0.07 -1.12 -8.88
C TYR A 113 -0.83 -2.40 -9.27
N ALA A 114 -0.98 -3.33 -8.33
CA ALA A 114 -1.73 -4.56 -8.56
C ALA A 114 -3.14 -4.33 -9.15
N SER A 115 -3.76 -3.17 -8.88
CA SER A 115 -5.03 -2.72 -9.46
C SER A 115 -4.97 -2.23 -10.92
N GLU A 116 -3.77 -1.96 -11.43
CA GLU A 116 -3.49 -1.54 -12.81
C GLU A 116 -2.90 -2.69 -13.67
N VAL A 117 -2.31 -3.72 -13.05
CA VAL A 117 -1.93 -4.99 -13.72
C VAL A 117 -2.98 -6.09 -13.58
N ASN A 118 -4.00 -5.88 -12.73
CA ASN A 118 -5.25 -6.63 -12.71
C ASN A 118 -6.32 -5.67 -12.20
N PRO A 119 -7.42 -5.40 -12.92
CA PRO A 119 -8.46 -4.56 -12.37
C PRO A 119 -8.93 -5.19 -11.04
N VAL A 120 -8.84 -4.44 -9.94
CA VAL A 120 -9.64 -4.75 -8.76
C VAL A 120 -11.07 -4.42 -9.18
N THR A 121 -11.72 -5.34 -9.89
CA THR A 121 -13.15 -5.28 -10.24
C THR A 121 -14.04 -5.60 -9.03
N GLY A 122 -13.52 -5.39 -7.83
CA GLY A 122 -14.26 -5.54 -6.59
C GLY A 122 -14.76 -4.19 -6.11
N PRO A 123 -16.03 -4.05 -5.71
CA PRO A 123 -16.55 -2.84 -5.06
C PRO A 123 -15.61 -2.30 -3.98
N ILE A 124 -15.40 -0.99 -4.01
CA ILE A 124 -14.62 -0.25 -3.00
C ILE A 124 -15.49 -0.16 -1.76
N TYR A 125 -15.34 -1.13 -0.87
CA TYR A 125 -15.94 -1.08 0.46
C TYR A 125 -15.08 -0.17 1.35
N ASP A 126 -15.71 0.58 2.28
CA ASP A 126 -15.06 1.37 3.36
C ASP A 126 -14.31 0.49 4.39
N ALA A 127 -13.67 -0.57 3.89
CA ALA A 127 -12.89 -1.50 4.66
C ALA A 127 -11.65 -0.78 5.21
N PRO A 128 -11.30 -1.01 6.49
CA PRO A 128 -10.01 -0.58 7.01
C PRO A 128 -8.88 -1.22 6.19
N SER A 129 -7.73 -0.55 6.13
CA SER A 129 -6.57 -1.09 5.42
C SER A 129 -6.24 -2.52 5.84
N TYR A 130 -5.99 -3.37 4.84
CA TYR A 130 -5.57 -4.74 5.05
C TYR A 130 -4.25 -4.78 5.86
N PRO A 131 -4.10 -5.65 6.88
CA PRO A 131 -2.92 -5.71 7.75
C PRO A 131 -1.61 -6.16 7.08
N GLY A 132 -1.60 -6.42 5.77
CA GLY A 132 -0.41 -6.81 5.03
C GLY A 132 0.07 -8.24 5.31
N LYS A 133 -0.73 -9.06 6.00
CA LYS A 133 -0.41 -10.45 6.34
C LYS A 133 -1.60 -11.37 6.10
N LEU A 134 -1.37 -12.44 5.34
CA LEU A 134 -2.36 -13.51 5.13
C LEU A 134 -2.78 -14.12 6.48
N LEU A 135 -4.09 -14.14 6.74
CA LEU A 135 -4.65 -14.84 7.89
C LEU A 135 -5.26 -16.15 7.40
N ARG A 136 -4.86 -17.26 8.02
CA ARG A 136 -5.24 -18.63 7.66
C ARG A 136 -5.36 -19.48 8.91
N LEU A 137 -5.87 -20.69 8.79
CA LEU A 137 -6.03 -21.65 9.90
C LEU A 137 -4.79 -21.65 10.83
N GLY A 138 -5.03 -21.52 12.14
CA GLY A 138 -3.99 -21.42 13.18
C GLY A 138 -3.46 -20.01 13.44
N SER A 139 -3.78 -19.02 12.60
CA SER A 139 -3.36 -17.62 12.84
C SER A 139 -3.99 -17.05 14.11
N LYS A 140 -3.21 -16.28 14.88
CA LYS A 140 -3.71 -15.46 15.98
C LYS A 140 -3.33 -14.00 15.74
N SER A 141 -4.28 -13.08 15.81
CA SER A 141 -4.03 -11.67 15.47
C SER A 141 -5.14 -10.73 15.94
N ARG A 142 -4.76 -9.55 16.45
CA ARG A 142 -5.72 -8.45 16.73
C ARG A 142 -6.50 -8.01 15.49
N PHE A 143 -5.91 -8.18 14.29
CA PHE A 143 -6.58 -7.87 13.04
C PHE A 143 -7.65 -8.91 12.71
N LEU A 144 -7.44 -10.16 13.13
CA LEU A 144 -8.44 -11.20 13.00
C LEU A 144 -9.62 -10.91 13.93
N THR A 145 -9.38 -10.45 15.16
CA THR A 145 -10.44 -9.98 16.07
C THR A 145 -11.29 -8.89 15.41
N LYS A 146 -10.66 -7.94 14.71
CA LYS A 146 -11.37 -6.87 13.98
C LYS A 146 -12.24 -7.44 12.86
N TRP A 147 -11.71 -8.37 12.08
CA TRP A 147 -12.44 -9.02 10.99
C TRP A 147 -13.60 -9.87 11.51
N GLN A 148 -13.39 -10.69 12.54
CA GLN A 148 -14.44 -11.50 13.18
C GLN A 148 -15.56 -10.61 13.75
N ARG A 149 -15.21 -9.49 14.40
CA ARG A 149 -16.20 -8.52 14.89
C ARG A 149 -17.04 -7.95 13.77
N GLN A 150 -16.42 -7.62 12.64
CA GLN A 150 -17.14 -7.14 11.46
C GLN A 150 -18.10 -8.19 10.91
N MET A 151 -17.65 -9.44 10.78
CA MET A 151 -18.50 -10.54 10.32
C MET A 151 -19.68 -10.78 11.27
N LYS A 152 -19.43 -10.76 12.58
CA LYS A 152 -20.48 -10.85 13.60
C LYS A 152 -21.49 -9.69 13.50
N ALA A 153 -21.01 -8.47 13.29
CA ALA A 153 -21.88 -7.29 13.08
C ALA A 153 -22.75 -7.40 11.82
N ARG A 154 -22.27 -8.11 10.79
CA ARG A 154 -23.03 -8.45 9.58
C ARG A 154 -23.97 -9.65 9.74
N GLY A 155 -24.16 -10.15 10.97
CA GLY A 155 -25.07 -11.25 11.27
C GLY A 155 -24.50 -12.65 11.02
N TRP A 156 -23.20 -12.78 10.73
CA TRP A 156 -22.59 -14.10 10.61
C TRP A 156 -22.36 -14.71 11.99
N SER A 157 -22.70 -15.99 12.14
CA SER A 157 -22.37 -16.76 13.34
C SER A 157 -20.87 -17.06 13.36
N ILE A 158 -20.14 -16.35 14.22
CA ILE A 158 -18.69 -16.48 14.41
C ILE A 158 -18.28 -16.01 15.82
N GLN A 159 -17.31 -16.68 16.44
CA GLN A 159 -16.64 -16.19 17.64
C GLN A 159 -15.65 -15.05 17.34
N VAL A 160 -15.49 -14.13 18.31
CA VAL A 160 -14.57 -12.99 18.22
C VAL A 160 -13.45 -13.17 19.25
N ASP A 161 -12.56 -14.11 18.97
CA ASP A 161 -11.47 -14.55 19.86
C ASP A 161 -10.06 -14.18 19.32
N GLY A 162 -9.99 -13.66 18.09
CA GLY A 162 -8.74 -13.37 17.40
C GLY A 162 -7.97 -14.60 16.94
N ILE A 163 -8.60 -15.78 16.92
CA ILE A 163 -8.01 -17.06 16.53
C ILE A 163 -8.68 -17.58 15.25
N PHE A 164 -7.87 -17.96 14.27
CA PHE A 164 -8.36 -18.53 13.03
C PHE A 164 -8.55 -20.03 13.22
N GLY A 165 -9.66 -20.40 13.87
CA GLY A 165 -10.08 -21.79 14.05
C GLY A 165 -10.91 -22.33 12.87
N PRO A 166 -11.36 -23.60 12.96
CA PRO A 166 -12.25 -24.23 11.96
C PRO A 166 -13.55 -23.44 11.71
N GLU A 167 -14.11 -22.82 12.75
CA GLU A 167 -15.29 -21.96 12.62
C GLU A 167 -15.02 -20.75 11.72
N THR A 168 -13.91 -20.03 11.98
CA THR A 168 -13.47 -18.90 11.15
C THR A 168 -13.21 -19.34 9.72
N LEU A 169 -12.58 -20.51 9.51
CA LEU A 169 -12.36 -21.08 8.19
C LEU A 169 -13.67 -21.30 7.42
N GLY A 170 -14.69 -21.85 8.10
CA GLY A 170 -16.01 -22.04 7.50
C GLY A 170 -16.66 -20.72 7.08
N VAL A 171 -16.56 -19.68 7.92
CA VAL A 171 -17.10 -18.34 7.59
C VAL A 171 -16.35 -17.71 6.42
N VAL A 172 -15.02 -17.84 6.38
CA VAL A 172 -14.19 -17.32 5.28
C VAL A 172 -14.57 -17.94 3.95
N LYS A 173 -14.69 -19.27 3.89
CA LYS A 173 -15.07 -19.97 2.65
C LYS A 173 -16.45 -19.52 2.15
N ARG A 174 -17.45 -19.45 3.03
CA ARG A 174 -18.79 -18.95 2.67
C ARG A 174 -18.78 -17.49 2.21
N LEU A 175 -17.97 -16.64 2.84
CA LEU A 175 -17.80 -15.26 2.39
C LEU A 175 -17.18 -15.20 0.99
N GLN A 176 -16.15 -16.01 0.73
CA GLN A 176 -15.49 -16.09 -0.57
C GLN A 176 -16.46 -16.55 -1.66
N GLU A 177 -17.26 -17.59 -1.39
CA GLU A 177 -18.32 -18.05 -2.28
C GLU A 177 -19.34 -16.93 -2.57
N LYS A 178 -19.88 -16.30 -1.52
CA LYS A 178 -20.86 -15.21 -1.64
C LYS A 178 -20.31 -14.00 -2.42
N ALA A 179 -19.00 -13.75 -2.31
CA ALA A 179 -18.33 -12.63 -2.96
C ALA A 179 -17.73 -12.97 -4.34
N GLY A 180 -17.93 -14.19 -4.87
CA GLY A 180 -17.38 -14.62 -6.16
C GLY A 180 -15.85 -14.67 -6.19
N LEU A 181 -15.22 -14.95 -5.04
CA LEU A 181 -13.77 -15.08 -4.89
C LEU A 181 -13.35 -16.56 -4.95
N ALA A 182 -12.06 -16.80 -5.18
CA ALA A 182 -11.48 -18.13 -4.99
C ALA A 182 -11.68 -18.59 -3.54
N VAL A 183 -12.19 -19.82 -3.36
CA VAL A 183 -12.56 -20.40 -2.06
C VAL A 183 -11.35 -21.10 -1.43
N ASP A 184 -10.27 -20.36 -1.22
CA ASP A 184 -9.01 -20.87 -0.69
C ASP A 184 -8.97 -20.96 0.84
N GLY A 185 -9.97 -20.39 1.54
CA GLY A 185 -10.03 -20.38 3.00
C GLY A 185 -9.02 -19.44 3.67
N VAL A 186 -8.46 -18.48 2.93
CA VAL A 186 -7.46 -17.52 3.40
C VAL A 186 -8.01 -16.09 3.35
N ILE A 187 -7.81 -15.33 4.42
CA ILE A 187 -8.10 -13.89 4.44
C ILE A 187 -6.91 -13.14 3.83
N GLY A 188 -6.93 -13.04 2.50
CA GLY A 188 -6.14 -12.10 1.72
C GLY A 188 -6.82 -10.72 1.57
N PRO A 189 -6.22 -9.77 0.84
CA PRO A 189 -6.78 -8.42 0.67
C PRO A 189 -8.21 -8.40 0.13
N LYS A 190 -8.54 -9.26 -0.84
CA LYS A 190 -9.89 -9.33 -1.44
C LYS A 190 -10.92 -9.85 -0.44
N THR A 191 -10.63 -10.94 0.26
CA THR A 191 -11.50 -11.51 1.31
C THR A 191 -11.64 -10.57 2.50
N TRP A 192 -10.60 -9.81 2.83
CA TRP A 192 -10.68 -8.75 3.82
C TRP A 192 -11.65 -7.66 3.40
N ALA A 193 -11.51 -7.12 2.18
CA ALA A 193 -12.42 -6.11 1.66
C ALA A 193 -13.88 -6.59 1.65
N ALA A 194 -14.11 -7.85 1.24
CA ALA A 194 -15.44 -8.47 1.23
C ALA A 194 -16.11 -8.54 2.62
N ALA A 195 -15.37 -8.39 3.72
CA ALA A 195 -15.96 -8.31 5.05
C ALA A 195 -16.68 -6.97 5.32
N TRP A 196 -16.38 -5.92 4.57
CA TRP A 196 -17.06 -4.61 4.64
C TRP A 196 -18.03 -4.39 3.48
N ALA A 197 -18.40 -5.49 2.81
CA ALA A 197 -19.31 -5.54 1.68
C ALA A 197 -20.79 -5.43 2.00
#